data_AF-A0A373DGU6-F1
#
_entry.id   AF-A0A373DGU6-F1
#
_cell.length_a   1.000
_cell.length_b   1.000
_cell.length_c   1.000
_cell.angle_alpha   90.00
_cell.angle_beta   90.00
_cell.angle_gamma   90.00
#
_symmetry.space_group_name_H-M   'P 1'
#
loop_
_entity.id
_entity.type
_entity.pdbx_description
1 polymer ?
#
loop_
_entity_poly.entity_id
_entity_poly.type
_entity_poly.pdbx_seq_one_letter_code
_entity_poly.pdbx_strand_id
1 'polypeptide(L)'
;MGTSADRAAGTGGNWTPLKHATNAYVRGLGRTDSAGRAHRVLARHVPLLGGAGGATASARAGRSGITRLGGLLAGLGTGTPGQTLTALGLGHLVGQDRFTVLDELVTYIAGTGDDLDSGAARDAACDVLDEVFGDADAWEELDQVSVDRDQLGMILERFLALYVYNRVPVVAERLSRLTDPVAMRKADQEMRQIIADLVAIELPADPLSVDWSGAEGRTIAERSIASTYELLSALEDQERT
;
A
#
# COMPACT_ATOMS: atom_id res chain seq x y z
N MET A 1 11.89 15.80 9.94
CA MET A 1 10.90 15.50 10.99
C MET A 1 9.62 16.28 10.70
N GLY A 2 8.71 15.69 9.91
CA GLY A 2 7.35 16.21 9.76
C GLY A 2 6.49 15.54 10.81
N THR A 3 5.94 16.32 11.74
CA THR A 3 4.97 15.77 12.68
C THR A 3 3.65 15.52 11.95
N SER A 4 2.88 14.56 12.42
CA SER A 4 1.56 14.15 11.91
C SER A 4 0.50 15.28 11.81
N ALA A 5 0.88 16.52 12.09
CA ALA A 5 0.04 17.72 12.07
C ALA A 5 0.03 18.48 10.73
N ASP A 6 0.98 18.24 9.81
CA ASP A 6 1.12 19.05 8.58
C ASP A 6 0.26 18.59 7.39
N ARG A 7 -0.61 17.60 7.58
CA ARG A 7 -1.59 17.20 6.56
C ARG A 7 -2.80 18.13 6.60
N ALA A 8 -2.75 19.24 5.87
CA ALA A 8 -3.85 20.20 5.78
C ALA A 8 -5.18 19.51 5.41
N ALA A 9 -6.09 19.38 6.37
CA ALA A 9 -7.42 18.81 6.16
C ALA A 9 -8.28 19.80 5.34
N GLY A 10 -8.35 19.60 4.02
CA GLY A 10 -9.04 20.51 3.11
C GLY A 10 -10.48 20.86 3.50
N THR A 11 -10.98 22.01 3.06
CA THR A 11 -12.31 22.55 3.39
C THR A 11 -13.18 22.68 2.14
N GLY A 12 -14.45 22.25 2.22
CA GLY A 12 -15.42 22.37 1.14
C GLY A 12 -15.35 21.30 0.05
N GLY A 13 -16.31 21.29 -0.86
CA GLY A 13 -16.40 20.30 -1.94
C GLY A 13 -16.47 18.85 -1.43
N ASN A 14 -15.75 17.95 -2.09
CA ASN A 14 -15.67 16.52 -1.76
C ASN A 14 -15.11 16.24 -0.34
N TRP A 15 -14.47 17.23 0.32
CA TRP A 15 -13.98 17.07 1.70
C TRP A 15 -15.12 17.00 2.72
N THR A 16 -16.21 17.73 2.51
CA THR A 16 -17.33 17.78 3.45
C THR A 16 -18.04 16.42 3.55
N PRO A 17 -18.46 15.79 2.43
CA PRO A 17 -19.05 14.44 2.46
C PRO A 17 -18.14 13.38 3.09
N LEU A 18 -16.83 13.43 2.84
CA LEU A 18 -15.87 12.51 3.44
C LEU A 18 -15.79 12.69 4.96
N LYS A 19 -15.62 13.94 5.43
CA LYS A 19 -15.60 14.24 6.88
C LYS A 19 -16.87 13.75 7.58
N HIS A 20 -18.04 13.90 6.95
CA HIS A 20 -19.29 13.38 7.50
C HIS A 20 -19.31 11.85 7.54
N ALA A 21 -18.88 11.17 6.47
CA ALA A 21 -18.78 9.71 6.46
C ALA A 21 -17.83 9.18 7.54
N THR A 22 -16.64 9.78 7.69
CA THR A 22 -15.67 9.37 8.70
C THR A 22 -16.22 9.59 10.11
N ASN A 23 -16.89 10.71 10.38
CA ASN A 23 -17.54 10.94 11.67
C ASN A 23 -18.67 9.92 11.95
N ALA A 24 -19.46 9.57 10.93
CA ALA A 24 -20.51 8.57 11.07
C ALA A 24 -19.91 7.19 11.37
N TYR A 25 -18.85 6.81 10.65
CA TYR A 25 -18.10 5.57 10.87
C TYR A 25 -17.58 5.46 12.30
N VAL A 26 -16.84 6.48 12.77
CA VAL A 26 -16.26 6.51 14.11
C VAL A 26 -17.33 6.42 15.21
N ARG A 27 -18.45 7.13 15.08
CA ARG A 27 -19.58 7.03 16.03
C ARG A 27 -20.32 5.69 15.97
N GLY A 28 -20.15 4.97 14.86
CA GLY A 28 -20.83 3.74 14.52
C GLY A 28 -20.03 2.48 14.82
N LEU A 29 -18.82 2.60 15.38
CA LEU A 29 -17.96 1.45 15.66
C LEU A 29 -18.65 0.46 16.60
N GLY A 30 -18.54 -0.83 16.27
CA GLY A 30 -19.15 -1.92 17.04
C GLY A 30 -20.65 -2.13 16.78
N ARG A 31 -21.28 -1.33 15.92
CA ARG A 31 -22.65 -1.56 15.44
C ARG A 31 -22.63 -2.48 14.22
N THR A 32 -23.74 -3.17 13.95
CA THR A 32 -23.88 -4.13 12.84
C THR A 32 -23.58 -3.54 11.46
N ASP A 33 -23.72 -2.23 11.29
CA ASP A 33 -23.52 -1.50 10.04
C ASP A 33 -22.18 -0.73 9.95
N SER A 34 -21.17 -1.11 10.75
CA SER A 34 -19.84 -0.48 10.72
C SER A 34 -19.16 -0.64 9.35
N ALA A 35 -19.21 -1.84 8.76
CA ALA A 35 -18.62 -2.13 7.46
C ALA A 35 -19.17 -1.24 6.35
N GLY A 36 -20.50 -1.07 6.27
CA GLY A 36 -21.11 -0.17 5.30
C GLY A 36 -20.73 1.31 5.50
N ARG A 37 -20.55 1.73 6.76
CA ARG A 37 -20.00 3.07 7.03
C ARG A 37 -18.54 3.20 6.58
N ALA A 38 -17.72 2.17 6.73
CA ALA A 38 -16.35 2.14 6.23
C ALA A 38 -16.31 2.17 4.70
N HIS A 39 -17.19 1.42 4.02
CA HIS A 39 -17.37 1.47 2.56
C HIS A 39 -17.59 2.90 2.07
N ARG A 40 -18.49 3.66 2.71
CA ARG A 40 -18.74 5.07 2.37
C ARG A 40 -17.53 5.97 2.59
N VAL A 41 -16.71 5.72 3.61
CA VAL A 41 -15.48 6.50 3.83
C VAL A 41 -14.51 6.29 2.67
N LEU A 42 -14.29 5.03 2.30
CA LEU A 42 -13.38 4.67 1.22
C LEU A 42 -13.87 5.16 -0.14
N ALA A 43 -15.16 4.97 -0.47
CA ALA A 43 -15.75 5.46 -1.71
C ALA A 43 -15.63 6.99 -1.85
N ARG A 44 -15.93 7.73 -0.77
CA ARG A 44 -15.87 9.21 -0.79
C ARG A 44 -14.47 9.78 -0.78
N HIS A 45 -13.45 8.95 -0.52
CA HIS A 45 -12.07 9.35 -0.70
C HIS A 45 -11.71 9.45 -2.20
N VAL A 46 -12.26 8.59 -3.06
CA VAL A 46 -11.91 8.54 -4.49
C VAL A 46 -12.21 9.86 -5.23
N PRO A 47 -13.37 10.54 -5.04
CA PRO A 47 -13.62 11.86 -5.62
C PRO A 47 -12.67 12.97 -5.16
N LEU A 48 -12.01 12.85 -3.99
CA LEU A 48 -10.99 13.82 -3.57
C LEU A 48 -9.73 13.74 -4.42
N LEU A 49 -9.46 12.56 -4.98
CA LEU A 49 -8.32 12.31 -5.85
C LEU A 49 -8.64 12.62 -7.32
N GLY A 50 -9.84 13.16 -7.62
CA GLY A 50 -10.30 13.39 -8.99
C GLY A 50 -11.00 12.19 -9.64
N GLY A 51 -11.60 11.31 -8.82
CA GLY A 51 -12.20 10.06 -9.29
C GLY A 51 -11.16 8.96 -9.51
N ALA A 52 -11.58 7.78 -9.98
CA ALA A 52 -10.67 6.64 -10.15
C ALA A 52 -9.50 6.96 -11.11
N GLY A 53 -9.78 7.67 -12.21
CA GLY A 53 -8.74 8.12 -13.14
C GLY A 53 -7.73 9.09 -12.51
N GLY A 54 -8.21 10.06 -11.73
CA GLY A 54 -7.33 10.99 -11.01
C GLY A 54 -6.53 10.32 -9.88
N ALA A 55 -7.14 9.37 -9.16
CA ALA A 55 -6.49 8.56 -8.14
C ALA A 55 -5.33 7.73 -8.73
N THR A 56 -5.55 7.12 -9.88
CA THR A 56 -4.55 6.35 -10.63
C THR A 56 -3.44 7.26 -11.17
N ALA A 57 -3.80 8.40 -11.79
CA ALA A 57 -2.83 9.34 -12.34
C ALA A 57 -1.91 9.92 -11.26
N SER A 58 -2.46 10.18 -10.07
CA SER A 58 -1.71 10.69 -8.92
C SER A 58 -0.94 9.61 -8.13
N ALA A 59 -1.12 8.33 -8.45
CA ALA A 59 -0.44 7.20 -7.81
C ALA A 59 0.94 6.93 -8.45
N ARG A 60 1.86 7.88 -8.40
CA ARG A 60 3.19 7.69 -9.04
C ARG A 60 4.07 6.77 -8.20
N ALA A 61 4.19 7.04 -6.91
CA ALA A 61 5.00 6.26 -5.98
C ALA A 61 4.43 4.84 -5.79
N GLY A 62 3.10 4.70 -5.77
CA GLY A 62 2.45 3.39 -5.74
C GLY A 62 2.78 2.53 -6.96
N ARG A 63 2.70 3.11 -8.18
CA ARG A 63 3.06 2.41 -9.43
C ARG A 63 4.53 2.02 -9.46
N SER A 64 5.43 2.95 -9.14
CA SER A 64 6.86 2.62 -9.08
C SER A 64 7.15 1.59 -7.98
N GLY A 65 6.47 1.68 -6.85
CA GLY A 65 6.58 0.74 -5.73
C GLY A 65 6.24 -0.68 -6.15
N ILE A 66 5.10 -0.91 -6.81
CA ILE A 66 4.73 -2.22 -7.35
C ILE A 66 5.80 -2.74 -8.31
N THR A 67 6.27 -1.92 -9.25
CA THR A 67 7.28 -2.38 -10.22
C THR A 67 8.63 -2.73 -9.57
N ARG A 68 9.06 -1.93 -8.59
CA ARG A 68 10.36 -2.13 -7.92
C ARG A 68 10.32 -3.30 -6.95
N LEU A 69 9.23 -3.42 -6.19
CA LEU A 69 8.98 -4.56 -5.32
C LEU A 69 8.84 -5.84 -6.14
N GLY A 70 8.09 -5.82 -7.25
CA GLY A 70 7.97 -6.99 -8.13
C GLY A 70 9.31 -7.45 -8.68
N GLY A 71 10.17 -6.51 -9.10
CA GLY A 71 11.52 -6.83 -9.56
C GLY A 71 12.42 -7.40 -8.47
N LEU A 72 12.33 -6.87 -7.24
CA LEU A 72 13.01 -7.42 -6.08
C LEU A 72 12.55 -8.86 -5.81
N LEU A 73 11.24 -9.08 -5.62
CA LEU A 73 10.67 -10.39 -5.29
C LEU A 73 10.95 -11.44 -6.38
N ALA A 74 10.85 -11.05 -7.67
CA ALA A 74 11.19 -11.94 -8.77
C ALA A 74 12.66 -12.35 -8.76
N GLY A 75 13.56 -11.43 -8.40
CA GLY A 75 14.97 -11.75 -8.18
C GLY A 75 15.18 -12.74 -7.02
N LEU A 76 14.51 -12.52 -5.88
CA LEU A 76 14.56 -13.44 -4.73
C LEU A 76 14.02 -14.84 -5.05
N GLY A 77 13.10 -14.96 -6.01
CA GLY A 77 12.56 -16.26 -6.45
C GLY A 77 13.41 -16.98 -7.49
N THR A 78 14.36 -16.30 -8.13
CA THR A 78 15.18 -16.85 -9.23
C THR A 78 16.67 -16.90 -8.92
N GLY A 79 17.11 -16.27 -7.83
CA GLY A 79 18.49 -16.26 -7.38
C GLY A 79 18.61 -15.89 -5.91
N THR A 80 19.81 -15.48 -5.51
CA THR A 80 20.07 -15.01 -4.14
C THR A 80 19.74 -13.52 -3.98
N PRO A 81 19.44 -13.06 -2.76
CA PRO A 81 19.29 -11.65 -2.43
C PRO A 81 20.50 -10.81 -2.86
N GLY A 82 21.74 -11.26 -2.61
CA GLY A 82 22.95 -10.55 -3.04
C GLY A 82 23.08 -10.40 -4.56
N GLN A 83 22.73 -11.44 -5.32
CA GLN A 83 22.66 -11.38 -6.79
C GLN A 83 21.58 -10.39 -7.25
N THR A 84 20.41 -10.44 -6.60
CA THR A 84 19.26 -9.57 -6.89
C THR A 84 19.61 -8.12 -6.63
N LEU A 85 20.16 -7.79 -5.46
CA LEU A 85 20.60 -6.42 -5.14
C LEU A 85 21.62 -5.93 -6.16
N THR A 86 22.59 -6.76 -6.55
CA THR A 86 23.56 -6.40 -7.59
C THR A 86 22.89 -6.10 -8.94
N ALA A 87 21.95 -6.94 -9.37
CA ALA A 87 21.22 -6.75 -10.63
C ALA A 87 20.35 -5.48 -10.63
N LEU A 88 19.82 -5.09 -9.47
CA LEU A 88 19.04 -3.86 -9.28
C LEU A 88 19.90 -2.60 -9.09
N GLY A 89 21.23 -2.71 -9.12
CA GLY A 89 22.16 -1.60 -8.89
C GLY A 89 22.41 -1.25 -7.42
N LEU A 90 21.97 -2.13 -6.51
CA LEU A 90 22.10 -2.02 -5.05
C LEU A 90 23.23 -2.91 -4.49
N GLY A 91 24.19 -3.32 -5.32
CA GLY A 91 25.28 -4.22 -4.91
C GLY A 91 26.14 -3.70 -3.75
N HIS A 92 26.14 -2.39 -3.48
CA HIS A 92 26.82 -1.79 -2.33
C HIS A 92 26.20 -2.18 -0.98
N LEU A 93 24.97 -2.71 -0.97
CA LEU A 93 24.28 -3.22 0.21
C LEU A 93 24.70 -4.64 0.58
N VAL A 94 25.41 -5.35 -0.30
CA VAL A 94 25.86 -6.72 -0.05
C VAL A 94 26.82 -6.74 1.14
N GLY A 95 26.47 -7.51 2.16
CA GLY A 95 27.24 -7.64 3.41
C GLY A 95 27.02 -6.49 4.41
N GLN A 96 26.12 -5.55 4.15
CA GLN A 96 25.75 -4.51 5.11
C GLN A 96 24.85 -5.07 6.22
N ASP A 97 24.69 -4.31 7.31
CA ASP A 97 23.76 -4.66 8.37
C ASP A 97 22.30 -4.58 7.89
N ARG A 98 21.43 -5.37 8.52
CA ARG A 98 20.03 -5.49 8.09
C ARG A 98 19.28 -4.17 8.04
N PHE A 99 19.55 -3.26 8.98
CA PHE A 99 18.80 -2.01 9.05
C PHE A 99 19.19 -1.10 7.89
N THR A 100 20.48 -1.03 7.56
CA THR A 100 20.96 -0.35 6.36
C THR A 100 20.36 -0.93 5.08
N VAL A 101 20.31 -2.26 4.95
CA VAL A 101 19.71 -2.92 3.77
C VAL A 101 18.22 -2.57 3.64
N LEU A 102 17.45 -2.70 4.72
CA LEU A 102 16.02 -2.46 4.71
C LEU A 102 15.68 -0.97 4.47
N ASP A 103 16.42 -0.03 5.06
CA ASP A 103 16.21 1.40 4.85
C ASP A 103 16.45 1.83 3.38
N GLU A 104 17.50 1.29 2.77
CA GLU A 104 17.81 1.53 1.36
C GLU A 104 16.82 0.81 0.43
N LEU A 105 16.30 -0.37 0.81
CA LEU A 105 15.22 -1.04 0.08
C LEU A 105 13.89 -0.27 0.15
N VAL A 106 13.55 0.30 1.31
CA VAL A 106 12.39 1.19 1.46
C VAL A 106 12.54 2.39 0.52
N THR A 107 13.72 3.02 0.50
CA THR A 107 14.04 4.15 -0.39
C THR A 107 14.00 3.74 -1.86
N TYR A 108 14.52 2.56 -2.19
CA TYR A 108 14.44 1.99 -3.53
C TYR A 108 12.98 1.82 -3.95
N ILE A 109 12.13 1.19 -3.15
CA ILE A 109 10.72 0.93 -3.52
C ILE A 109 9.90 2.22 -3.61
N ALA A 110 9.90 3.03 -2.55
CA ALA A 110 9.01 4.19 -2.42
C ALA A 110 9.55 5.46 -3.12
N GLY A 111 10.86 5.52 -3.37
CA GLY A 111 11.52 6.74 -3.83
C GLY A 111 11.71 7.78 -2.73
N THR A 112 12.22 8.94 -3.14
CA THR A 112 12.67 10.03 -2.24
C THR A 112 11.65 11.16 -2.07
N GLY A 113 10.44 11.01 -2.60
CA GLY A 113 9.39 12.03 -2.47
C GLY A 113 8.89 12.20 -1.03
N ASP A 114 8.39 13.39 -0.74
CA ASP A 114 7.87 13.81 0.57
C ASP A 114 6.36 14.11 0.56
N ASP A 115 5.68 13.87 -0.57
CA ASP A 115 4.23 14.02 -0.69
C ASP A 115 3.45 12.83 -0.11
N LEU A 116 2.11 12.96 -0.04
CA LEU A 116 1.23 11.92 0.51
C LEU A 116 1.30 10.59 -0.24
N ASP A 117 1.53 10.63 -1.56
CA ASP A 117 1.68 9.45 -2.39
C ASP A 117 2.96 8.69 -2.03
N SER A 118 4.07 9.43 -1.94
CA SER A 118 5.39 8.90 -1.56
C SER A 118 5.41 8.39 -0.11
N GLY A 119 4.76 9.10 0.81
CA GLY A 119 4.59 8.66 2.20
C GLY A 119 3.80 7.35 2.30
N ALA A 120 2.70 7.23 1.57
CA ALA A 120 1.90 6.01 1.56
C ALA A 120 2.65 4.80 1.00
N ALA A 121 3.45 5.00 -0.07
CA ALA A 121 4.30 3.95 -0.63
C ALA A 121 5.42 3.54 0.32
N ARG A 122 6.00 4.51 1.06
CA ARG A 122 7.04 4.25 2.06
C ARG A 122 6.52 3.41 3.22
N ASP A 123 5.38 3.81 3.80
CA ASP A 123 4.75 3.09 4.90
C ASP A 123 4.38 1.65 4.46
N ALA A 124 3.85 1.48 3.24
CA ALA A 124 3.55 0.16 2.69
C ALA A 124 4.82 -0.68 2.43
N ALA A 125 5.91 -0.06 1.97
CA ALA A 125 7.19 -0.74 1.74
C ALA A 125 7.80 -1.24 3.06
N CYS A 126 7.74 -0.46 4.14
CA CYS A 126 8.20 -0.89 5.46
C CYS A 126 7.47 -2.17 5.92
N ASP A 127 6.14 -2.16 5.85
CA ASP A 127 5.31 -3.27 6.31
C ASP A 127 5.58 -4.57 5.51
N VAL A 128 5.73 -4.50 4.19
CA VAL A 128 5.98 -5.71 3.38
C VAL A 128 7.42 -6.18 3.44
N LEU A 129 8.39 -5.28 3.64
CA LEU A 129 9.78 -5.69 3.83
C LEU A 129 9.99 -6.35 5.19
N ASP A 130 9.27 -5.92 6.24
CA ASP A 130 9.24 -6.60 7.53
C ASP A 130 8.65 -8.01 7.39
N GLU A 131 7.63 -8.20 6.54
CA GLU A 131 7.08 -9.53 6.25
C GLU A 131 8.07 -10.45 5.51
N VAL A 132 8.84 -9.90 4.56
CA VAL A 132 9.78 -10.69 3.73
C VAL A 132 11.08 -10.99 4.47
N PHE A 133 11.59 -10.04 5.26
CA PHE A 133 12.93 -10.09 5.84
C PHE A 133 12.93 -10.04 7.38
N GLY A 134 11.79 -9.94 8.05
CA GLY A 134 11.70 -9.69 9.50
C GLY A 134 12.34 -10.74 10.39
N ASP A 135 12.45 -11.98 9.90
CA ASP A 135 13.09 -13.09 10.62
C ASP A 135 14.63 -13.12 10.42
N ALA A 136 15.20 -12.28 9.57
CA ALA A 136 16.63 -12.24 9.29
C ALA A 136 17.33 -11.16 10.14
N ASP A 137 18.20 -11.60 11.05
CA ASP A 137 18.94 -10.74 11.96
C ASP A 137 20.31 -10.32 11.41
N ALA A 138 20.86 -11.08 10.46
CA ALA A 138 22.19 -10.87 9.86
C ALA A 138 22.18 -11.01 8.33
N TRP A 139 23.26 -10.55 7.67
CA TRP A 139 23.40 -10.64 6.21
C TRP A 139 23.29 -12.08 5.70
N GLU A 140 23.90 -13.03 6.38
CA GLU A 140 23.87 -14.44 5.98
C GLU A 140 22.44 -14.98 5.95
N GLU A 141 21.58 -14.56 6.87
CA GLU A 141 20.16 -14.95 6.91
C GLU A 141 19.37 -14.19 5.85
N LEU A 142 19.64 -12.89 5.66
CA LEU A 142 19.05 -12.08 4.60
C LEU A 142 19.31 -12.70 3.24
N ASP A 143 20.53 -13.19 2.97
CA ASP A 143 20.96 -13.80 1.71
C ASP A 143 20.44 -15.23 1.48
N GLN A 144 19.65 -15.77 2.41
CA GLN A 144 18.88 -17.01 2.23
C GLN A 144 17.39 -16.78 1.98
N VAL A 145 16.91 -15.53 2.07
CA VAL A 145 15.50 -15.23 1.81
C VAL A 145 15.16 -15.52 0.36
N SER A 146 14.11 -16.31 0.15
CA SER A 146 13.56 -16.65 -1.16
C SER A 146 12.06 -16.46 -1.18
N VAL A 147 11.51 -16.11 -2.34
CA VAL A 147 10.07 -15.86 -2.52
C VAL A 147 9.58 -16.72 -3.68
N ASP A 148 8.53 -17.52 -3.45
CA ASP A 148 7.88 -18.27 -4.51
C ASP A 148 6.84 -17.43 -5.29
N ARG A 149 6.22 -18.04 -6.31
CA ARG A 149 5.26 -17.36 -7.19
C ARG A 149 4.02 -16.87 -6.44
N ASP A 150 3.53 -17.66 -5.48
CA ASP A 150 2.31 -17.35 -4.74
C ASP A 150 2.61 -16.27 -3.70
N GLN A 151 3.75 -16.38 -3.01
CA GLN A 151 4.24 -15.36 -2.09
C GLN A 151 4.44 -14.02 -2.78
N LEU A 152 5.03 -13.99 -3.99
CA LEU A 152 5.20 -12.75 -4.75
C LEU A 152 3.83 -12.07 -4.96
N GLY A 153 2.82 -12.81 -5.40
CA GLY A 153 1.48 -12.28 -5.61
C GLY A 153 0.87 -11.72 -4.34
N MET A 154 0.91 -12.50 -3.25
CA MET A 154 0.38 -12.07 -1.95
C MET A 154 1.07 -10.81 -1.43
N ILE A 155 2.40 -10.70 -1.55
CA ILE A 155 3.18 -9.55 -1.08
C ILE A 155 2.85 -8.30 -1.93
N LEU A 156 2.70 -8.43 -3.24
CA LEU A 156 2.32 -7.30 -4.10
C LEU A 156 0.89 -6.81 -3.80
N GLU A 157 -0.05 -7.72 -3.61
CA GLU A 157 -1.43 -7.38 -3.22
C GLU A 157 -1.45 -6.71 -1.85
N ARG A 158 -0.67 -7.24 -0.90
CA ARG A 158 -0.50 -6.64 0.42
C ARG A 158 0.07 -5.23 0.34
N PHE A 159 1.12 -5.02 -0.44
CA PHE A 159 1.70 -3.70 -0.69
C PHE A 159 0.66 -2.73 -1.23
N LEU A 160 -0.10 -3.14 -2.26
CA LEU A 160 -1.12 -2.28 -2.87
C LEU A 160 -2.25 -1.95 -1.88
N ALA A 161 -2.72 -2.92 -1.08
CA ALA A 161 -3.74 -2.68 -0.07
C ALA A 161 -3.27 -1.69 1.00
N LEU A 162 -2.05 -1.84 1.50
CA LEU A 162 -1.44 -0.94 2.48
C LEU A 162 -1.22 0.46 1.89
N TYR A 163 -0.70 0.53 0.67
CA TYR A 163 -0.50 1.80 -0.05
C TYR A 163 -1.82 2.57 -0.20
N VAL A 164 -2.88 1.90 -0.65
CA VAL A 164 -4.21 2.51 -0.83
C VAL A 164 -4.77 2.97 0.52
N TYR A 165 -4.63 2.17 1.58
CA TYR A 165 -5.04 2.56 2.94
C TYR A 165 -4.30 3.81 3.42
N ASN A 166 -2.98 3.84 3.27
CA ASN A 166 -2.13 4.94 3.72
C ASN A 166 -2.38 6.24 2.93
N ARG A 167 -2.98 6.16 1.74
CA ARG A 167 -3.44 7.34 0.98
C ARG A 167 -4.71 7.99 1.51
N VAL A 168 -5.36 7.45 2.56
CA VAL A 168 -6.57 8.00 3.19
C VAL A 168 -6.25 8.68 4.54
N PRO A 169 -5.52 9.82 4.59
CA PRO A 169 -4.98 10.36 5.84
C PRO A 169 -6.03 10.82 6.86
N VAL A 170 -7.24 11.17 6.40
CA VAL A 170 -8.35 11.60 7.27
C VAL A 170 -8.80 10.49 8.21
N VAL A 171 -8.63 9.23 7.82
CA VAL A 171 -8.95 8.07 8.63
C VAL A 171 -8.02 8.02 9.85
N ALA A 172 -6.70 8.04 9.62
CA ALA A 172 -5.71 8.04 10.69
C ALA A 172 -5.87 9.24 11.64
N GLU A 173 -6.12 10.44 11.10
CA GLU A 173 -6.38 11.65 11.90
C GLU A 173 -7.60 11.49 12.81
N ARG A 174 -8.66 10.82 12.35
CA ARG A 174 -9.92 10.68 13.10
C ARG A 174 -9.89 9.51 14.06
N LEU A 175 -9.27 8.41 13.68
CA LEU A 175 -9.06 7.26 14.55
C LEU A 175 -8.14 7.60 15.72
N SER A 176 -7.10 8.42 15.52
CA SER A 176 -6.20 8.84 16.62
C SER A 176 -6.86 9.69 17.70
N ARG A 177 -8.08 10.20 17.45
CA ARG A 177 -8.88 10.94 18.44
C ARG A 177 -9.76 10.02 19.30
N LEU A 178 -9.80 8.73 19.00
CA LEU A 178 -10.46 7.75 19.86
C LEU A 178 -9.62 7.52 21.10
N THR A 179 -10.26 7.55 22.26
CA THR A 179 -9.61 7.23 23.54
C THR A 179 -9.56 5.73 23.82
N ASP A 180 -10.37 4.92 23.12
CA ASP A 180 -10.39 3.47 23.24
C ASP A 180 -9.43 2.81 22.23
N PRO A 181 -8.31 2.22 22.68
CA PRO A 181 -7.32 1.59 21.81
C PRO A 181 -7.81 0.30 21.14
N VAL A 182 -8.83 -0.37 21.70
CA VAL A 182 -9.42 -1.57 21.08
C VAL A 182 -10.32 -1.17 19.93
N ALA A 183 -11.18 -0.17 20.14
CA ALA A 183 -12.02 0.38 19.07
C ALA A 183 -11.19 0.95 17.91
N MET A 184 -10.09 1.65 18.23
CA MET A 184 -9.16 2.17 17.22
C MET A 184 -8.56 1.06 16.36
N ARG A 185 -8.03 -0.01 16.98
CA ARG A 185 -7.45 -1.15 16.26
C ARG A 185 -8.48 -1.88 15.40
N LYS A 186 -9.68 -2.11 15.94
CA LYS A 186 -10.76 -2.77 15.18
C LYS A 186 -11.17 -1.94 13.96
N ALA A 187 -11.26 -0.62 14.13
CA ALA A 187 -11.63 0.28 13.03
C ALA A 187 -10.56 0.32 11.93
N ASP A 188 -9.29 0.37 12.31
CA ASP A 188 -8.15 0.30 11.39
C ASP A 188 -8.16 -1.02 10.61
N GLN A 189 -8.31 -2.15 11.32
CA GLN A 189 -8.41 -3.48 10.71
C GLN A 189 -9.59 -3.63 9.75
N GLU A 190 -10.77 -3.11 10.10
CA GLU A 190 -11.96 -3.20 9.23
C GLU A 190 -11.73 -2.49 7.88
N MET A 191 -11.15 -1.29 7.88
CA MET A 191 -10.84 -0.58 6.62
C MET A 191 -9.74 -1.26 5.83
N ARG A 192 -8.67 -1.74 6.48
CA ARG A 192 -7.61 -2.50 5.80
C ARG A 192 -8.17 -3.77 5.16
N GLN A 193 -9.06 -4.48 5.85
CA GLN A 193 -9.67 -5.71 5.32
C GLN A 193 -10.54 -5.40 4.10
N ILE A 194 -11.39 -4.38 4.15
CA ILE A 194 -12.21 -3.98 2.99
C ILE A 194 -11.33 -3.68 1.77
N ILE A 195 -10.22 -2.94 1.96
CA ILE A 195 -9.31 -2.65 0.86
C ILE A 195 -8.64 -3.93 0.35
N ALA A 196 -8.19 -4.80 1.24
CA ALA A 196 -7.57 -6.07 0.88
C ALA A 196 -8.52 -6.97 0.06
N ASP A 197 -9.82 -7.00 0.41
CA ASP A 197 -10.84 -7.76 -0.32
C ASP A 197 -11.11 -7.22 -1.73
N LEU A 198 -10.77 -5.96 -2.00
CA LEU A 198 -10.92 -5.31 -3.31
C LEU A 198 -9.65 -5.34 -4.16
N VAL A 199 -8.50 -5.48 -3.53
CA VAL A 199 -7.22 -5.53 -4.24
C VAL A 199 -7.04 -6.90 -4.86
N ALA A 200 -6.84 -6.92 -6.17
CA ALA A 200 -6.42 -8.10 -6.91
C ALA A 200 -5.39 -7.68 -7.95
N ILE A 201 -4.30 -8.45 -8.06
CA ILE A 201 -3.29 -8.22 -9.09
C ILE A 201 -3.37 -9.37 -10.09
N GLU A 202 -3.77 -9.03 -11.32
CA GLU A 202 -3.78 -9.97 -12.44
C GLU A 202 -2.35 -10.29 -12.87
N LEU A 203 -1.78 -11.36 -12.31
CA LEU A 203 -0.46 -11.85 -12.65
C LEU A 203 -0.51 -12.89 -13.78
N PRO A 204 0.53 -12.97 -14.63
CA PRO A 204 0.68 -14.08 -15.56
C PRO A 204 0.98 -15.39 -14.81
N ALA A 205 0.91 -16.51 -15.51
CA ALA A 205 1.16 -17.84 -14.95
C ALA A 205 2.57 -18.00 -14.31
N ASP A 206 3.55 -17.22 -14.78
CA ASP A 206 4.86 -17.13 -14.17
C ASP A 206 5.22 -15.67 -13.86
N PRO A 207 4.91 -15.17 -12.65
CA PRO A 207 5.22 -13.79 -12.27
C PRO A 207 6.72 -13.55 -12.04
N LEU A 208 7.52 -14.60 -11.87
CA LEU A 208 8.97 -14.49 -11.69
C LEU A 208 9.69 -14.15 -13.00
N SER A 209 9.07 -14.41 -14.15
CA SER A 209 9.64 -14.08 -15.47
C SER A 209 9.24 -12.71 -16.02
N VAL A 210 8.40 -11.97 -15.30
CA VAL A 210 7.90 -10.65 -15.74
C VAL A 210 9.04 -9.65 -15.81
N ASP A 211 9.08 -8.85 -16.87
CA ASP A 211 9.93 -7.66 -16.91
C ASP A 211 9.29 -6.54 -16.07
N TRP A 212 9.54 -6.62 -14.76
CA TRP A 212 9.03 -5.68 -13.77
C TRP A 212 9.55 -4.25 -13.98
N SER A 213 10.75 -4.11 -14.55
CA SER A 213 11.37 -2.82 -14.85
C SER A 213 10.84 -2.17 -16.13
N GLY A 214 10.27 -2.99 -17.03
CA GLY A 214 9.85 -2.60 -18.36
C GLY A 214 8.36 -2.33 -18.50
N ALA A 215 7.81 -2.65 -19.67
CA ALA A 215 6.42 -2.35 -20.02
C ALA A 215 5.41 -3.28 -19.33
N GLU A 216 5.78 -4.53 -19.07
CA GLU A 216 4.91 -5.53 -18.45
C GLU A 216 4.58 -5.13 -17.01
N GLY A 217 5.61 -4.94 -16.17
CA GLY A 217 5.43 -4.51 -14.79
C GLY A 217 4.65 -3.20 -14.66
N ARG A 218 4.93 -2.21 -15.52
CA ARG A 218 4.18 -0.94 -15.55
C ARG A 218 2.70 -1.15 -15.88
N THR A 219 2.39 -2.02 -16.83
CA THR A 219 1.01 -2.32 -17.22
C THR A 219 0.27 -3.02 -16.08
N ILE A 220 0.91 -3.98 -15.41
CA ILE A 220 0.35 -4.66 -14.23
C ILE A 220 0.05 -3.63 -13.13
N ALA A 221 1.05 -2.80 -12.76
CA ALA A 221 0.90 -1.80 -11.72
C ALA A 221 -0.22 -0.78 -12.02
N GLU A 222 -0.29 -0.28 -13.26
CA GLU A 222 -1.32 0.66 -13.69
C GLU A 222 -2.73 0.06 -13.65
N ARG A 223 -2.90 -1.17 -14.15
CA ARG A 223 -4.19 -1.87 -14.14
C ARG A 223 -4.66 -2.18 -12.73
N SER A 224 -3.78 -2.69 -11.87
CA SER A 224 -4.13 -3.04 -10.50
C SER A 224 -4.57 -1.83 -9.68
N ILE A 225 -3.85 -0.70 -9.80
CA ILE A 225 -4.23 0.54 -9.12
C ILE A 225 -5.54 1.09 -9.68
N ALA A 226 -5.70 1.11 -11.01
CA ALA A 226 -6.94 1.58 -11.64
C ALA A 226 -8.16 0.77 -11.19
N SER A 227 -8.06 -0.56 -11.29
CA SER A 227 -9.12 -1.49 -10.89
C SER A 227 -9.48 -1.31 -9.41
N THR A 228 -8.49 -1.20 -8.52
CA THR A 228 -8.74 -0.98 -7.09
C THR A 228 -9.53 0.31 -6.85
N TYR A 229 -9.15 1.42 -7.48
CA TYR A 229 -9.87 2.68 -7.30
C TYR A 229 -11.25 2.71 -7.98
N GLU A 230 -11.46 1.96 -9.07
CA GLU A 230 -12.77 1.74 -9.67
C GLU A 230 -13.70 0.98 -8.71
N LEU A 231 -13.21 -0.11 -8.12
CA LEU A 231 -13.94 -0.91 -7.15
C LEU A 231 -14.27 -0.12 -5.88
N LEU A 232 -13.31 0.65 -5.34
CA LEU A 232 -13.55 1.54 -4.21
C LEU A 232 -14.63 2.58 -4.52
N SER A 233 -14.63 3.14 -5.73
CA SER A 233 -15.66 4.09 -6.16
C SER A 233 -17.05 3.45 -6.23
N ALA A 234 -17.13 2.18 -6.59
CA ALA A 234 -18.39 1.44 -6.75
C ALA A 234 -19.02 0.98 -5.42
N LEU A 235 -18.28 1.02 -4.31
CA LEU A 235 -18.78 0.62 -2.98
C LEU A 235 -20.03 1.40 -2.53
N GLU A 236 -20.20 2.67 -2.96
CA GLU A 236 -21.37 3.48 -2.58
C GLU A 236 -22.64 3.06 -3.35
N ASP A 237 -22.50 2.45 -4.53
CA ASP A 237 -23.62 1.99 -5.35
C ASP A 237 -24.18 0.64 -4.88
N GLN A 238 -23.32 -0.21 -4.31
CA GLN A 238 -23.72 -1.52 -3.76
C GLN A 238 -24.62 -1.41 -2.52
N GLU A 239 -24.58 -0.30 -1.78
CA GLU A 239 -25.45 -0.07 -0.62
C GLU A 239 -26.84 0.49 -0.97
N ARG A 240 -27.06 0.88 -2.23
CA ARG A 240 -28.33 1.47 -2.70
C ARG A 240 -29.29 0.46 -3.32
N THR A 241 -28.87 -0.81 -3.41
CA THR A 241 -29.63 -1.93 -3.98
C THR A 241 -30.05 -2.89 -2.87
#